data_AF-A0A960LMM0-F1
#
_entry.id   AF-A0A960LMM0-F1
#
_cell.length_a   1.000
_cell.length_b   1.000
_cell.length_c   1.000
_cell.angle_alpha   90.00
_cell.angle_beta   90.00
_cell.angle_gamma   90.00
#
_symmetry.space_group_name_H-M   'P 1'
#
loop_
_entity.id
_entity.type
_entity.pdbx_description
1 polymer ?
#
loop_
_entity_poly.entity_id
_entity_poly.type
_entity_poly.pdbx_seq_one_letter_code
_entity_poly.pdbx_strand_id
1 'polypeptide(L)'
;MATYQILFHGFGFDVSLDDDAESISGFYTTRRVGADGPNDAYLVALERLRSEETTKSLISQSLANGGSPQFEAEEIIEVPFWRRLFGRVPEGFIFYTDSEEEESPR
;
A
#
# COMPACT_ATOMS: atom_id res chain seq x y z
N MET A 1 0.91 -9.82 -22.59
CA MET A 1 0.74 -8.93 -21.42
C MET A 1 1.76 -9.30 -20.37
N ALA A 2 2.63 -8.36 -20.03
CA ALA A 2 3.63 -8.54 -18.98
C ALA A 2 2.94 -8.54 -17.61
N THR A 3 3.63 -9.02 -16.59
CA THR A 3 3.14 -8.99 -15.20
C THR A 3 4.02 -8.04 -14.43
N TYR A 4 3.42 -7.10 -13.72
CA TYR A 4 4.13 -6.11 -12.91
C TYR A 4 3.80 -6.32 -11.44
N GLN A 5 4.77 -6.06 -10.59
CA GLN A 5 4.59 -5.97 -9.15
C GLN A 5 4.87 -4.53 -8.73
N ILE A 6 3.95 -3.96 -7.97
CA ILE A 6 3.98 -2.59 -7.51
C ILE A 6 4.01 -2.61 -5.99
N LEU A 7 4.99 -1.93 -5.40
CA LEU A 7 5.00 -1.59 -3.98
C LEU A 7 4.33 -0.23 -3.81
N PHE A 8 3.22 -0.21 -3.08
CA PHE A 8 2.53 1.01 -2.70
C PHE A 8 2.88 1.38 -1.27
N HIS A 9 3.10 2.68 -1.09
CA HIS A 9 3.15 3.36 0.19
C HIS A 9 1.87 4.17 0.34
N GLY A 10 1.06 3.81 1.33
CA GLY A 10 -0.09 4.61 1.78
C GLY A 10 0.34 5.42 2.99
N PHE A 11 0.20 6.74 2.95
CA PHE A 11 0.66 7.63 4.03
C PHE A 11 -0.33 8.76 4.30
N GLY A 12 -0.15 9.47 5.42
CA GLY A 12 -1.06 10.54 5.85
C GLY A 12 -2.38 10.00 6.39
N PHE A 13 -2.38 8.74 6.85
CA PHE A 13 -3.51 8.14 7.54
C PHE A 13 -3.56 8.63 8.98
N ASP A 14 -4.76 8.65 9.54
CA ASP A 14 -4.98 8.88 10.97
C ASP A 14 -6.11 7.95 11.38
N VAL A 15 -5.77 6.68 11.60
CA VAL A 15 -6.74 5.62 11.92
C VAL A 15 -6.43 5.08 13.30
N SER A 16 -7.30 5.38 14.26
CA SER A 16 -7.17 4.87 15.63
C SER A 16 -7.47 3.37 15.67
N LEU A 17 -6.59 2.61 16.32
CA LEU A 17 -6.89 1.25 16.75
C LEU A 17 -7.59 1.31 18.11
N ASP A 18 -8.61 0.48 18.35
CA ASP A 18 -9.45 0.58 19.55
C ASP A 18 -8.64 0.63 20.86
N ASP A 19 -9.10 1.49 21.78
CA ASP A 19 -8.73 1.69 23.18
C ASP A 19 -7.32 2.20 23.57
N ASP A 20 -6.38 2.51 22.67
CA ASP A 20 -5.12 3.16 23.08
C ASP A 20 -4.45 4.07 22.02
N ALA A 21 -3.58 4.95 22.52
CA ALA A 21 -3.01 6.17 21.96
C ALA A 21 -2.21 6.10 20.62
N GLU A 22 -2.33 5.02 19.86
CA GLU A 22 -1.59 4.81 18.62
C GLU A 22 -2.53 4.85 17.40
N SER A 23 -2.31 5.85 16.54
CA SER A 23 -2.93 5.93 15.23
C SER A 23 -2.01 5.32 14.19
N ILE A 24 -2.58 4.53 13.28
CA ILE A 24 -1.91 4.11 12.04
C ILE A 24 -1.67 5.37 11.21
N SER A 25 -0.39 5.66 10.92
CA SER A 25 0.00 6.79 10.08
C SER A 25 0.19 6.41 8.60
N GLY A 26 0.41 5.11 8.34
CA GLY A 26 0.44 4.59 6.98
C GLY A 26 0.62 3.08 6.90
N PHE A 27 0.88 2.63 5.68
CA PHE A 27 1.15 1.24 5.38
C PHE A 27 1.94 1.03 4.10
N TYR A 28 2.55 -0.15 4.02
CA TYR A 28 3.08 -0.72 2.79
C TYR A 28 2.22 -1.86 2.30
N THR A 29 2.03 -1.94 0.98
CA THR A 29 1.31 -3.06 0.38
C THR A 29 1.81 -3.35 -1.03
N THR A 30 1.81 -4.63 -1.41
CA THR A 30 2.25 -5.05 -2.75
C THR A 30 1.07 -5.49 -3.60
N ARG A 31 1.02 -5.07 -4.87
CA ARG A 31 0.01 -5.52 -5.83
C ARG A 31 0.69 -6.09 -7.07
N ARG A 32 0.13 -7.19 -7.61
CA ARG A 32 0.58 -7.80 -8.85
C ARG A 32 -0.53 -7.72 -9.89
N VAL A 33 -0.24 -7.16 -11.06
CA VAL A 33 -1.21 -6.97 -12.14
C VAL A 33 -0.62 -7.33 -13.49
N GLY A 34 -1.48 -7.76 -14.42
CA GLY A 34 -1.13 -7.80 -15.84
C GLY A 34 -1.38 -6.42 -16.45
N ALA A 35 -0.44 -5.94 -17.26
CA ALA A 35 -0.53 -4.64 -17.94
C ALA A 35 0.30 -4.63 -19.24
N ASP A 36 0.03 -3.66 -20.10
CA ASP A 36 0.80 -3.46 -21.33
C ASP A 36 2.08 -2.64 -21.13
N GLY A 37 2.20 -1.97 -19.97
CA GLY A 37 3.37 -1.17 -19.59
C GLY A 37 3.36 -0.80 -18.10
N PRO A 38 4.45 -0.21 -17.57
CA PRO A 38 4.53 0.16 -16.16
C PRO A 38 3.51 1.24 -15.74
N ASN A 39 3.22 2.21 -16.61
CA ASN A 39 2.21 3.24 -16.33
C ASN A 39 0.79 2.65 -16.26
N ASP A 40 0.47 1.74 -17.18
CA ASP A 40 -0.81 1.02 -17.18
C ASP A 40 -0.92 0.13 -15.94
N ALA A 41 0.17 -0.55 -15.57
CA ALA A 41 0.24 -1.35 -14.35
C ALA A 41 -0.05 -0.52 -13.09
N TYR A 42 0.55 0.66 -12.98
CA TYR A 42 0.30 1.58 -11.87
C TYR A 42 -1.19 1.94 -11.78
N LEU A 43 -1.80 2.38 -12.89
CA LEU A 43 -3.20 2.80 -12.90
C LEU A 43 -4.15 1.65 -12.50
N VAL A 44 -3.96 0.46 -13.10
CA VAL A 44 -4.77 -0.73 -12.79
C VAL A 44 -4.58 -1.16 -11.33
N ALA A 45 -3.35 -1.16 -10.82
CA ALA A 45 -3.07 -1.58 -9.46
C ALA A 45 -3.59 -0.58 -8.42
N LEU A 46 -3.49 0.73 -8.70
CA LEU A 46 -4.02 1.78 -7.85
C LEU A 46 -5.55 1.77 -7.81
N GLU A 47 -6.21 1.59 -8.94
CA GLU A 47 -7.67 1.47 -9.01
C GLU A 47 -8.14 0.26 -8.17
N ARG A 48 -7.48 -0.89 -8.33
CA ARG A 48 -7.76 -2.08 -7.50
C ARG A 48 -7.58 -1.78 -6.03
N LEU A 49 -6.42 -1.23 -5.63
CA LEU A 49 -6.13 -0.89 -4.24
C LEU A 49 -7.21 0.02 -3.64
N ARG A 50 -7.64 1.07 -4.37
CA ARG A 50 -8.69 1.99 -3.93
C ARG A 50 -10.08 1.36 -3.86
N SER A 51 -10.34 0.32 -4.65
CA SER A 51 -11.63 -0.38 -4.66
C SER A 51 -11.79 -1.41 -3.54
N GLU A 52 -10.69 -1.80 -2.87
CA GLU A 52 -10.71 -2.74 -1.76
C GLU A 52 -11.44 -2.16 -0.54
N GLU A 53 -12.33 -2.94 0.08
CA GLU A 53 -13.12 -2.51 1.24
C GLU A 53 -12.24 -2.10 2.43
N THR A 54 -11.13 -2.80 2.66
CA THR A 54 -10.14 -2.42 3.68
C THR A 54 -9.59 -1.02 3.41
N THR A 55 -9.13 -0.75 2.18
CA THR A 55 -8.60 0.57 1.82
C THR A 55 -9.66 1.67 1.91
N LYS A 56 -10.89 1.41 1.45
CA LYS A 56 -12.00 2.36 1.59
C LYS A 56 -12.27 2.68 3.05
N SER A 57 -12.31 1.66 3.91
CA SER A 57 -12.52 1.83 5.35
C SER A 57 -11.43 2.69 5.98
N LEU A 58 -10.15 2.42 5.66
CA LEU A 58 -9.01 3.20 6.15
C LEU A 58 -9.08 4.67 5.68
N ILE A 59 -9.39 4.91 4.41
CA ILE A 59 -9.56 6.26 3.87
C ILE A 59 -10.71 6.97 4.60
N SER A 60 -11.87 6.32 4.74
CA SER A 60 -13.03 6.93 5.38
C SER A 60 -12.77 7.27 6.86
N GLN A 61 -12.13 6.37 7.60
CA GLN A 61 -11.77 6.61 9.00
C GLN A 61 -10.75 7.76 9.13
N SER A 62 -9.70 7.73 8.30
CA SER A 62 -8.68 8.79 8.31
C SER A 62 -9.28 10.16 7.98
N LEU A 63 -10.15 10.26 6.97
CA LEU A 63 -10.82 11.51 6.64
C LEU A 63 -11.73 12.01 7.76
N ALA A 64 -12.41 11.10 8.48
CA ALA A 64 -13.24 11.46 9.63
C ALA A 64 -12.41 12.03 10.79
N ASN A 65 -11.14 11.60 10.92
CA ASN A 65 -10.19 12.08 11.93
C ASN A 65 -9.38 13.31 11.48
N GLY A 66 -9.55 13.77 10.24
CA GLY A 66 -8.84 14.94 9.69
C GLY A 66 -7.51 14.60 8.99
N GLY A 67 -7.20 13.31 8.81
CA GLY A 67 -6.08 12.84 8.01
C GLY A 67 -6.24 13.17 6.51
N SER A 68 -5.14 13.04 5.78
CA SER A 68 -5.06 13.35 4.34
C SER A 68 -4.39 12.18 3.59
N PRO A 69 -5.08 11.03 3.48
CA PRO A 69 -4.50 9.80 2.99
C PRO A 69 -4.09 9.93 1.51
N GLN A 70 -2.87 9.52 1.22
CA GLN A 70 -2.26 9.53 -0.10
C GLN A 70 -1.66 8.16 -0.41
N PHE A 71 -1.45 7.89 -1.70
CA PHE A 71 -0.83 6.68 -2.19
C PHE A 71 0.25 7.04 -3.20
N GLU A 72 1.42 6.45 -3.04
CA GLU A 72 2.52 6.54 -4.00
C GLU A 72 3.01 5.13 -4.33
N ALA A 73 3.49 4.95 -5.56
CA ALA A 73 4.21 3.74 -5.93
C ALA A 73 5.71 3.98 -5.71
N GLU A 74 6.29 3.32 -4.71
CA GLU A 74 7.73 3.39 -4.47
C GLU A 74 8.52 2.56 -5.49
N GLU A 75 7.94 1.43 -5.92
CA GLU A 75 8.61 0.52 -6.84
C GLU A 75 7.62 -0.08 -7.84
N ILE A 76 8.02 -0.16 -9.11
CA ILE A 76 7.30 -0.85 -10.18
C ILE A 76 8.31 -1.75 -10.90
N ILE A 77 8.17 -3.07 -10.73
CA ILE A 77 9.04 -4.06 -11.37
C ILE A 77 8.25 -4.96 -12.31
N GLU A 78 8.81 -5.19 -13.50
CA GLU A 78 8.34 -6.27 -14.36
C GLU A 78 8.77 -7.62 -13.76
N VAL A 79 7.81 -8.52 -13.56
CA VAL A 79 8.03 -9.84 -12.99
C VAL A 79 8.41 -10.82 -14.10
N PRO A 80 9.61 -11.41 -14.06
CA PRO A 80 9.99 -12.43 -15.02
C PRO A 80 9.02 -13.62 -14.99
N PHE A 81 8.76 -14.20 -16.16
CA PHE A 81 7.80 -15.30 -16.33
C PHE A 81 8.01 -16.47 -15.35
N TRP A 82 9.26 -16.83 -15.05
CA TRP A 82 9.57 -17.89 -14.08
C TRP A 82 9.16 -17.53 -12.65
N ARG A 83 9.32 -16.27 -12.22
CA ARG A 83 8.86 -15.81 -10.89
C ARG A 83 7.35 -15.68 -10.79
N ARG A 84 6.65 -15.53 -11.92
CA ARG A 84 5.18 -15.59 -11.94
C ARG A 84 4.65 -16.98 -11.56
N LEU A 85 5.35 -18.05 -11.96
CA LEU A 85 4.91 -19.43 -11.73
C LEU A 85 5.27 -19.97 -10.33
N PHE A 86 6.38 -19.50 -9.75
CA PHE A 86 6.92 -20.06 -8.50
C PHE A 86 7.07 -19.07 -7.35
N GLY A 87 6.89 -17.76 -7.60
CA GLY A 87 7.06 -16.72 -6.60
C GLY A 87 5.78 -16.43 -5.84
N ARG A 88 5.79 -16.63 -4.52
CA ARG A 88 4.72 -16.20 -3.61
C ARG A 88 4.76 -14.67 -3.49
N VAL A 89 3.63 -14.01 -3.71
CA VAL A 89 3.50 -12.57 -3.44
C VAL A 89 3.03 -12.43 -2.01
N PRO A 90 3.68 -11.62 -1.16
CA PRO A 90 3.08 -11.21 0.10
C PRO A 90 1.85 -10.36 -0.24
N GLU A 91 0.67 -10.94 -0.06
CA GLU A 91 -0.60 -10.25 -0.13
C GLU A 91 -0.96 -9.80 1.29
N GLY A 92 -1.09 -8.50 1.49
CA GLY A 92 -1.38 -7.95 2.81
C GLY A 92 -0.95 -6.49 2.95
N PHE A 93 -1.30 -5.93 4.10
CA PHE A 93 -0.91 -4.58 4.52
C PHE A 93 0.10 -4.71 5.65
N ILE A 94 1.17 -3.93 5.58
CA ILE A 94 2.14 -3.77 6.66
C ILE A 94 1.93 -2.35 7.18
N PHE A 95 1.20 -2.22 8.28
CA PHE A 95 0.91 -0.93 8.91
C PHE A 95 2.09 -0.48 9.77
N TYR A 96 2.25 0.83 9.89
CA TYR A 96 3.21 1.44 10.80
C TYR A 96 2.57 2.66 11.48
N THR A 97 3.16 3.07 12.60
CA THR A 97 2.75 4.22 13.41
C THR A 97 3.91 5.23 13.49
N ASP A 98 3.62 6.50 13.72
CA ASP A 98 4.67 7.53 13.83
C ASP A 98 5.58 7.34 15.05
N SER A 99 5.18 6.52 16.03
CA SER A 99 6.01 6.16 17.19
C SER A 99 7.25 5.33 16.83
N GLU A 100 7.32 4.75 15.62
CA GLU A 100 8.45 3.90 15.19
C GLU A 100 9.59 4.68 14.48
N GLU A 101 9.43 5.97 14.18
CA GLU A 101 10.48 6.76 13.49
C GLU A 101 11.60 7.31 14.40
N GLU A 102 11.48 7.20 15.73
CA GLU A 102 12.45 7.83 16.66
C GLU A 102 13.72 7.01 16.98
N GLU A 103 13.84 5.75 16.57
CA GLU A 103 15.07 4.96 16.79
C GLU A 103 16.03 4.99 15.58
N SER A 104 16.55 6.18 15.25
CA SER A 104 17.79 6.30 14.48
C SER A 104 18.99 6.49 15.44
N PRO A 105 19.85 5.47 15.64
CA PRO A 105 21.06 5.65 16.44
C PRO A 105 22.02 6.58 15.72
N ARG A 106 22.37 7.69 16.39
CA ARG A 106 23.47 8.56 16.00
C ARG A 106 24.83 7.94 16.34
#